data_AF-S6T8E6-F1
#
_entry.id   AF-S6T8E6-F1
#
_cell.length_a   1.000
_cell.length_b   1.000
_cell.length_c   1.000
_cell.angle_alpha   90.00
_cell.angle_beta   90.00
_cell.angle_gamma   90.00
#
_symmetry.space_group_name_H-M   'P 1'
#
loop_
_entity.id
_entity.type
_entity.pdbx_description
1 polymer ?
#
loop_
_entity_poly.entity_id
_entity_poly.type
_entity_poly.pdbx_seq_one_letter_code
_entity_poly.pdbx_strand_id
1 'polypeptide(L)'
;MSAVDNSRFVIRDRNWHPKALTPDYKTSILRSPRQALVSIPQSISETTGPDFSHLQFGQHDNDLLLNFNNGGLPIGERILLAGRVCDQYGKPIPHTLVEIWQANAG
;
A
#
# COMPACT_ATOMS: atom_id res chain seq x y z
N MET A 1 -20.53 -3.15 10.97
CA MET A 1 -21.58 -2.75 10.01
C MET A 1 -21.36 -3.54 8.72
N SER A 2 -22.40 -4.07 8.08
CA SER A 2 -22.24 -4.76 6.80
C SER A 2 -21.79 -3.77 5.73
N ALA A 3 -20.85 -4.18 4.86
CA ALA A 3 -20.41 -3.34 3.76
C ALA A 3 -21.56 -3.08 2.77
N VAL A 4 -21.65 -1.86 2.22
CA VAL A 4 -22.74 -1.43 1.32
C VAL A 4 -22.14 -0.77 0.09
N ASP A 5 -22.70 -1.04 -1.09
CA ASP A 5 -22.29 -0.40 -2.34
C ASP A 5 -22.88 1.02 -2.46
N ASN A 6 -22.19 2.01 -1.90
CA ASN A 6 -22.67 3.41 -1.84
C ASN A 6 -21.68 4.45 -2.37
N SER A 7 -20.53 4.00 -2.89
CA SER A 7 -19.46 4.87 -3.37
C SER A 7 -18.90 4.36 -4.69
N ARG A 8 -18.21 5.22 -5.42
CA ARG A 8 -17.52 4.88 -6.66
C ARG A 8 -16.10 5.39 -6.62
N PHE A 9 -15.18 4.63 -7.18
CA PHE A 9 -13.77 5.01 -7.33
C PHE A 9 -13.52 5.56 -8.73
N VAL A 10 -12.64 6.55 -8.87
CA VAL A 10 -12.27 7.03 -10.21
C VAL A 10 -11.42 6.00 -10.92
N ILE A 11 -11.61 5.90 -12.24
CA ILE A 11 -10.86 4.98 -13.08
C ILE A 11 -9.39 5.38 -13.10
N ARG A 12 -8.51 4.40 -12.90
CA ARG A 12 -7.05 4.61 -12.91
C ARG A 12 -6.57 5.02 -14.30
N ASP A 13 -5.75 6.06 -14.38
CA ASP A 13 -4.89 6.29 -15.53
C ASP A 13 -3.73 5.28 -15.51
N ARG A 14 -3.83 4.23 -16.34
CA ARG A 14 -2.83 3.16 -16.40
C ARG A 14 -1.53 3.53 -17.13
N ASN A 15 -1.43 4.74 -17.70
CA ASN A 15 -0.17 5.27 -18.24
C ASN A 15 0.56 6.18 -17.24
N TRP A 16 -0.14 6.71 -16.24
CA TRP A 16 0.51 7.32 -15.07
C TRP A 16 1.23 6.26 -14.21
N HIS A 17 0.61 5.09 -14.08
CA HIS A 17 1.24 3.92 -13.48
C HIS A 17 2.31 3.30 -14.39
N PRO A 18 3.29 2.56 -13.84
CA PRO A 18 4.20 1.77 -14.67
C PRO A 18 3.42 0.71 -15.45
N LYS A 19 3.78 0.53 -16.73
CA LYS A 19 3.22 -0.54 -17.56
C LYS A 19 3.65 -1.90 -17.02
N ALA A 20 2.82 -2.92 -17.25
CA ALA A 20 3.13 -4.28 -16.83
C ALA A 20 4.46 -4.80 -17.42
N LEU A 21 4.71 -4.51 -18.70
CA LEU A 21 5.97 -4.84 -19.37
C LEU A 21 6.89 -3.61 -19.40
N THR A 22 8.02 -3.71 -18.71
CA THR A 22 9.10 -2.71 -18.65
C THR A 22 10.44 -3.44 -18.85
N PRO A 23 10.89 -3.66 -20.10
CA PRO A 23 11.94 -4.63 -20.42
C PRO A 23 13.27 -4.44 -19.69
N ASP A 24 13.66 -3.19 -19.43
CA ASP A 24 14.87 -2.87 -18.66
C ASP A 24 14.79 -3.43 -17.23
N TYR A 25 13.58 -3.51 -16.66
CA TYR A 25 13.29 -4.28 -15.48
C TYR A 25 12.97 -5.74 -15.85
N LYS A 26 14.04 -6.53 -16.00
CA LYS A 26 14.04 -7.91 -16.55
C LYS A 26 12.95 -8.83 -16.01
N THR A 27 12.65 -8.77 -14.71
CA THR A 27 11.64 -9.64 -14.08
C THR A 27 10.24 -9.41 -14.65
N SER A 28 9.95 -8.21 -15.16
CA SER A 28 8.66 -7.88 -15.77
C SER A 28 8.38 -8.67 -17.06
N ILE A 29 9.43 -9.12 -17.77
CA ILE A 29 9.29 -9.80 -19.07
C ILE A 29 8.43 -11.06 -18.94
N LEU A 30 8.72 -11.90 -17.95
CA LEU A 30 8.00 -13.16 -17.72
C LEU A 30 6.77 -13.01 -16.79
N ARG A 31 6.58 -11.83 -16.19
CA ARG A 31 5.49 -11.54 -15.23
C ARG A 31 4.51 -10.48 -15.70
N SER A 32 4.43 -10.25 -17.02
CA SER A 32 3.50 -9.31 -17.63
C SER A 32 2.47 -10.04 -18.48
N PRO A 33 1.16 -9.80 -18.29
CA PRO A 33 0.14 -10.31 -19.18
C PRO A 33 0.40 -9.87 -20.64
N ARG A 34 0.11 -10.75 -21.60
CA ARG A 34 0.19 -10.46 -23.04
C ARG A 34 -1.14 -10.07 -23.67
N GLN A 35 -2.23 -10.25 -22.92
CA GLN A 35 -3.58 -9.85 -23.31
C GLN A 35 -3.99 -8.58 -22.59
N ALA A 36 -4.94 -7.85 -23.16
CA ALA A 36 -5.51 -6.68 -22.51
C ALA A 36 -6.26 -7.07 -21.23
N LEU A 37 -6.27 -6.15 -20.25
CA LEU A 37 -7.14 -6.29 -19.08
C LEU A 37 -8.60 -6.10 -19.51
N VAL A 38 -9.49 -6.91 -18.96
CA VAL A 38 -10.94 -6.77 -19.18
C VAL A 38 -11.49 -5.74 -18.20
N SER A 39 -12.12 -4.69 -18.72
CA SER A 39 -12.80 -3.69 -17.89
C SER A 39 -14.15 -4.22 -17.41
N ILE A 40 -14.40 -4.12 -16.11
CA ILE A 40 -15.68 -4.48 -15.47
C ILE A 40 -16.29 -3.23 -14.80
N PRO A 41 -17.63 -3.12 -14.74
CA PRO A 41 -18.27 -2.08 -13.94
C PRO A 41 -18.03 -2.33 -12.45
N GLN A 42 -18.06 -1.26 -11.65
CA GLN A 42 -17.94 -1.37 -10.20
C GLN A 42 -19.22 -1.93 -9.58
N SER A 43 -19.04 -2.90 -8.69
CA SER A 43 -20.08 -3.47 -7.83
C SER A 43 -19.62 -3.51 -6.37
N ILE A 44 -20.45 -4.04 -5.47
CA ILE A 44 -20.09 -4.24 -4.06
C ILE A 44 -18.77 -5.02 -3.87
N SER A 45 -18.45 -5.93 -4.79
CA SER A 45 -17.22 -6.71 -4.76
C SER A 45 -15.97 -5.86 -4.92
N GLU A 46 -16.04 -4.76 -5.66
CA GLU A 46 -14.91 -3.86 -5.90
C GLU A 46 -14.95 -2.61 -5.02
N THR A 47 -16.14 -2.18 -4.57
CA THR A 47 -16.31 -0.92 -3.83
C THR A 47 -16.17 -1.06 -2.32
N THR A 48 -16.01 -2.29 -1.83
CA THR A 48 -15.84 -2.59 -0.41
C THR A 48 -14.47 -3.22 -0.15
N GLY A 49 -14.01 -3.16 1.09
CA GLY A 49 -12.71 -3.69 1.51
C GLY A 49 -12.64 -3.89 3.01
N PRO A 50 -11.55 -4.50 3.52
CA PRO A 50 -11.37 -4.72 4.94
C PRO A 50 -11.13 -3.40 5.69
N ASP A 51 -11.68 -3.32 6.90
CA ASP A 51 -11.37 -2.28 7.87
C ASP A 51 -10.47 -2.88 8.96
N PHE A 52 -9.28 -2.31 9.13
CA PHE A 52 -8.27 -2.76 10.09
C PHE A 52 -8.30 -1.96 11.40
N SER A 53 -9.34 -1.16 11.66
CA SER A 53 -9.46 -0.36 12.90
C SER A 53 -9.39 -1.18 14.19
N HIS A 54 -9.70 -2.48 14.12
CA HIS A 54 -9.62 -3.41 15.24
C HIS A 54 -8.45 -4.38 15.16
N LEU A 55 -7.54 -4.19 14.19
CA LEU A 55 -6.29 -4.94 14.14
C LEU A 55 -5.46 -4.57 15.39
N GLN A 56 -4.95 -5.59 16.07
CA GLN A 56 -4.09 -5.38 17.23
C GLN A 56 -2.68 -5.03 16.75
N PHE A 57 -2.20 -3.85 17.16
CA PHE A 57 -0.82 -3.43 16.94
C PHE A 57 -0.01 -3.62 18.21
N GLY A 58 1.21 -4.12 18.06
CA GLY A 58 2.22 -4.10 19.11
C GLY A 58 2.67 -2.68 19.43
N GLN A 59 3.26 -2.51 20.62
CA GLN A 59 3.72 -1.20 21.11
C GLN A 59 4.76 -0.53 20.19
N HIS A 60 5.54 -1.31 19.45
CA HIS A 60 6.64 -0.84 18.62
C HIS A 60 6.42 -1.10 17.12
N ASP A 61 5.22 -1.48 16.67
CA ASP A 61 4.99 -1.87 15.26
C ASP A 61 5.40 -0.79 14.25
N ASN A 62 5.33 0.49 14.65
CA ASN A 62 5.74 1.64 13.85
C ASN A 62 7.15 2.18 14.18
N ASP A 63 7.89 1.53 15.08
CA ASP A 63 9.25 1.93 15.49
C ASP A 63 10.25 0.81 15.17
N LEU A 64 10.84 0.91 13.97
CA LEU A 64 11.85 -0.03 13.47
C LEU A 64 13.18 0.00 14.25
N LEU A 65 13.40 0.99 15.12
CA LEU A 65 14.58 1.01 15.98
C LEU A 65 14.46 0.05 17.17
N LEU A 66 13.22 -0.30 17.54
CA LEU A 66 12.91 -1.07 18.75
C LEU A 66 12.18 -2.39 18.48
N ASN A 67 11.45 -2.51 17.37
CA ASN A 67 10.61 -3.68 17.09
C ASN A 67 11.38 -5.00 16.85
N PHE A 68 12.71 -4.92 16.67
CA PHE A 68 13.61 -6.08 16.55
C PHE A 68 14.83 -5.94 17.50
N ASN A 69 14.58 -5.58 18.76
CA ASN A 69 15.64 -5.40 19.75
C ASN A 69 16.26 -6.73 20.20
N ASN A 70 17.56 -6.90 19.93
CA ASN A 70 18.37 -8.06 20.36
C ASN A 70 19.53 -7.67 21.29
N GLY A 71 19.36 -6.62 22.11
CA GLY A 71 20.35 -6.16 23.08
C GLY A 71 21.08 -4.86 22.70
N GLY A 72 20.60 -4.15 21.68
CA GLY A 72 21.17 -2.89 21.21
C GLY A 72 20.29 -2.21 20.17
N LEU A 73 20.63 -0.97 19.84
CA LEU A 73 19.97 -0.20 18.78
C LEU A 73 20.63 -0.49 17.42
N PRO A 74 19.87 -0.44 16.30
CA PRO A 74 20.45 -0.63 14.98
C PRO A 74 21.41 0.49 14.61
N ILE A 75 22.44 0.15 13.83
CA ILE A 75 23.39 1.10 13.24
C ILE A 75 22.79 1.67 11.96
N GLY A 76 22.87 2.99 11.79
CA GLY A 76 22.39 3.69 10.61
C GLY A 76 21.92 5.10 10.94
N GLU A 77 21.49 5.83 9.91
CA GLU A 77 20.89 7.15 10.08
C GLU A 77 19.51 7.04 10.73
N ARG A 78 19.33 7.71 11.86
CA ARG A 78 18.05 7.73 12.58
C ARG A 78 17.14 8.76 11.94
N ILE A 79 16.02 8.30 11.36
CA ILE A 79 15.07 9.16 10.66
C ILE A 79 13.64 8.94 11.17
N LEU A 80 12.82 9.98 11.03
CA LEU A 80 11.37 9.91 11.17
C LEU A 80 10.74 10.00 9.79
N LEU A 81 9.94 9.01 9.41
CA LEU A 81 9.13 9.03 8.20
C LEU A 81 7.67 9.30 8.58
N ALA A 82 7.15 10.44 8.15
CA ALA A 82 5.78 10.85 8.43
C ALA A 82 5.12 11.46 7.19
N GLY A 83 3.78 11.39 7.12
CA GLY A 83 3.02 11.90 5.98
C GLY A 83 1.51 11.82 6.21
N ARG A 84 0.73 12.10 5.16
CA ARG A 84 -0.73 12.03 5.18
C ARG A 84 -1.23 11.24 3.97
N VAL A 85 -2.19 10.36 4.21
CA VAL A 85 -2.88 9.63 3.14
C VAL A 85 -4.18 10.35 2.79
N CYS A 86 -4.33 10.69 1.50
CA CYS A 86 -5.50 11.36 0.95
C CYS A 86 -5.94 10.67 -0.34
N ASP A 87 -7.22 10.81 -0.68
CA ASP A 87 -7.72 10.50 -2.02
C ASP A 87 -7.39 11.61 -3.02
N GLN A 88 -7.75 11.38 -4.29
CA GLN A 88 -7.52 12.33 -5.39
C GLN A 88 -8.30 13.65 -5.29
N TYR A 89 -9.32 13.72 -4.45
CA TYR A 89 -10.08 14.95 -4.17
C TYR A 89 -9.49 15.71 -2.99
N GLY A 90 -8.38 15.23 -2.42
CA GLY A 90 -7.72 15.80 -1.25
C GLY A 90 -8.40 15.42 0.06
N LYS A 91 -9.38 14.49 0.06
CA LYS A 91 -10.04 14.04 1.27
C LYS A 91 -9.09 13.10 2.04
N PRO A 92 -8.88 13.31 3.36
CA PRO A 92 -8.08 12.41 4.17
C PRO A 92 -8.69 11.01 4.25
N ILE A 93 -7.86 9.97 4.27
CA ILE A 93 -8.27 8.58 4.47
C ILE A 93 -7.88 8.16 5.90
N PRO A 94 -8.78 8.31 6.89
CA PRO A 94 -8.49 7.94 8.27
C PRO A 94 -8.54 6.42 8.47
N HIS A 95 -7.86 5.92 9.51
CA HIS A 95 -7.90 4.52 9.96
C HIS A 95 -7.54 3.47 8.90
N THR A 96 -6.82 3.86 7.84
CA THR A 96 -6.28 2.92 6.86
C THR A 96 -4.97 2.31 7.36
N LEU A 97 -4.74 1.05 7.03
CA LEU A 97 -3.49 0.36 7.28
C LEU A 97 -2.37 0.94 6.37
N VAL A 98 -1.19 1.16 6.94
CA VAL A 98 0.04 1.56 6.23
C VAL A 98 1.15 0.60 6.64
N GLU A 99 1.75 -0.08 5.66
CA GLU A 99 2.82 -1.06 5.86
C GLU A 99 4.11 -0.59 5.19
N ILE A 100 5.26 -0.83 5.84
CA ILE A 100 6.59 -0.52 5.31
C ILE A 100 7.56 -1.67 5.59
N TRP A 101 8.55 -1.82 4.71
CA TRP A 101 9.69 -2.71 4.89
C TRP A 101 10.89 -2.11 4.17
N GLN A 102 12.10 -2.46 4.61
CA GLN A 102 13.34 -1.92 4.05
C GLN A 102 14.53 -2.85 4.30
N ALA A 103 15.64 -2.60 3.60
CA ALA A 103 16.96 -3.15 3.94
C ALA A 103 17.59 -2.41 5.13
N ASN A 104 18.69 -2.91 5.67
CA ASN A 104 19.47 -2.22 6.70
C ASN A 104 20.49 -1.23 6.06
N ALA A 105 21.32 -0.60 6.90
CA ALA A 105 22.33 0.37 6.46
C ALA A 105 23.60 -0.27 5.83
N GLY A 106 23.78 -1.59 5.91
CA GLY A 106 24.97 -2.30 5.45
C GLY A 106 25.06 -3.73 5.95
#